data_AF-A0A101J5I7-F1
#
_entry.id   AF-A0A101J5I7-F1
#
_cell.length_a   1.000
_cell.length_b   1.000
_cell.length_c   1.000
_cell.angle_alpha   90.00
_cell.angle_beta   90.00
_cell.angle_gamma   90.00
#
_symmetry.space_group_name_H-M   'P 1'
#
loop_
_entity.id
_entity.type
_entity.pdbx_description
1 polymer ?
#
loop_
_entity_poly.entity_id
_entity_poly.type
_entity_poly.pdbx_seq_one_letter_code
_entity_poly.pdbx_strand_id
1 'polypeptide(L)'
;MERRYDVGGDYFREKVIAAVFFGFRTIKNPVSITVHPELMMRIRDDFRNKVVAPKNIGDVEMLFGLQVIEDATKEKDHISVN
;
A
#
# COMPACT_ATOMS: atom_id res chain seq x y z
N MET A 1 -18.93 10.61 -25.01
CA MET A 1 -18.84 10.78 -23.54
C MET A 1 -17.37 10.82 -23.18
N GLU A 2 -16.85 12.02 -22.96
CA GLU A 2 -15.46 12.24 -22.56
C GLU A 2 -15.32 11.85 -21.09
N ARG A 3 -14.49 10.84 -20.77
CA ARG A 3 -14.16 10.50 -19.39
C ARG A 3 -13.15 11.53 -18.90
N ARG A 4 -13.61 12.58 -18.23
CA ARG A 4 -12.74 13.49 -17.48
C ARG A 4 -12.24 12.75 -16.24
N TYR A 5 -10.93 12.53 -16.18
CA TYR A 5 -10.24 12.11 -14.97
C TYR A 5 -9.71 13.38 -14.33
N ASP A 6 -10.35 13.86 -13.27
CA ASP A 6 -9.75 14.86 -12.39
C ASP A 6 -8.52 14.22 -11.74
N VAL A 7 -7.35 14.52 -12.30
CA VAL A 7 -6.06 14.18 -11.70
C VAL A 7 -5.74 15.33 -10.75
N GLY A 8 -5.99 15.11 -9.46
CA GLY A 8 -5.60 16.01 -8.38
C GLY A 8 -4.53 15.37 -7.50
N GLY A 9 -3.42 16.08 -7.27
CA GLY A 9 -2.38 15.74 -6.27
C GLY A 9 -1.53 14.50 -6.61
N ASP A 10 -1.25 14.38 -7.90
CA ASP A 10 -1.07 13.18 -8.72
C ASP A 10 -0.11 12.10 -8.19
N TYR A 11 -0.57 10.83 -8.27
CA TYR A 11 0.21 9.59 -8.14
C TYR A 11 0.38 8.97 -6.74
N PHE A 12 -0.42 9.30 -5.72
CA PHE A 12 -0.30 8.64 -4.39
C PHE A 12 -0.40 7.11 -4.49
N ARG A 13 -1.46 6.60 -5.14
CA ARG A 13 -1.69 5.16 -5.27
C ARG A 13 -0.60 4.50 -6.11
N GLU A 14 -0.17 5.18 -7.16
CA GLU A 14 0.89 4.78 -8.07
C GLU A 14 2.24 4.70 -7.34
N LYS A 15 2.55 5.64 -6.43
CA LYS A 15 3.75 5.59 -5.58
C LYS A 15 3.72 4.41 -4.63
N VAL A 16 2.57 4.10 -4.02
CA VAL A 16 2.41 2.92 -3.16
C VAL A 16 2.61 1.64 -3.98
N ILE A 17 1.98 1.53 -5.14
CA ILE A 17 2.14 0.40 -6.06
C ILE A 17 3.61 0.25 -6.48
N ALA A 18 4.26 1.35 -6.86
CA ALA A 18 5.65 1.35 -7.30
C ALA A 18 6.60 0.91 -6.18
N ALA A 19 6.39 1.40 -4.95
CA ALA A 19 7.20 0.99 -3.79
C ALA A 19 7.08 -0.52 -3.52
N VAL A 20 5.87 -1.05 -3.57
CA VAL A 20 5.62 -2.49 -3.38
C VAL A 20 6.25 -3.31 -4.51
N PHE A 21 6.06 -2.91 -5.77
CA PHE A 21 6.63 -3.63 -6.92
C PHE A 21 8.15 -3.55 -6.96
N PHE A 22 8.73 -2.42 -6.55
CA PHE A 22 10.17 -2.30 -6.39
C PHE A 22 10.68 -3.28 -5.34
N GLY A 23 9.99 -3.41 -4.21
CA GLY A 23 10.29 -4.41 -3.17
C GLY A 23 10.22 -5.85 -3.68
N PHE A 24 9.15 -6.23 -4.40
CA PHE A 24 9.06 -7.55 -5.05
C PHE A 24 10.21 -7.83 -6.03
N ARG A 25 10.71 -6.79 -6.71
CA ARG A 25 11.82 -6.93 -7.66
C ARG A 25 13.16 -7.11 -6.95
N THR A 26 13.36 -6.50 -5.78
CA THR A 26 14.65 -6.47 -5.09
C THR A 26 14.80 -7.57 -4.04
N ILE A 27 13.70 -8.08 -3.49
CA ILE A 27 13.70 -9.06 -2.41
C ILE A 27 13.36 -10.44 -2.97
N LYS A 28 14.22 -11.42 -2.70
CA LYS A 28 14.11 -12.78 -3.26
C LYS A 28 12.82 -13.50 -2.83
N ASN A 29 12.41 -13.32 -1.57
CA ASN A 29 11.23 -13.96 -0.99
C ASN A 29 10.50 -12.96 -0.08
N PRO A 30 9.71 -12.03 -0.65
CA PRO A 30 9.00 -11.05 0.15
C PRO A 30 7.89 -11.72 0.97
N VAL A 31 7.78 -11.36 2.24
CA VAL A 31 6.85 -11.97 3.21
C VAL A 31 5.88 -10.95 3.81
N SER A 32 6.27 -9.67 3.88
CA SER A 32 5.46 -8.64 4.54
C SER A 32 5.68 -7.25 3.95
N ILE A 33 4.73 -6.36 4.20
CA ILE A 33 4.85 -4.92 4.01
C ILE A 33 4.85 -4.26 5.39
N THR A 34 5.93 -3.57 5.74
CA THR A 34 5.95 -2.69 6.91
C THR A 34 5.52 -1.30 6.50
N VAL A 35 4.61 -0.68 7.23
CA VAL A 35 4.04 0.62 6.90
C VAL A 35 3.74 1.40 8.17
N HIS A 36 3.90 2.73 8.13
CA HIS A 36 3.46 3.57 9.24
C HIS A 36 1.92 3.58 9.36
N PRO A 37 1.34 3.53 10.59
CA PRO A 37 -0.12 3.49 10.76
C PRO A 37 -0.89 4.62 10.05
N GLU A 38 -0.39 5.86 10.12
CA GLU A 38 -1.04 7.00 9.43
C GLU A 38 -1.04 6.85 7.91
N LEU A 39 0.05 6.32 7.33
CA LEU A 39 0.09 6.03 5.89
C LEU A 39 -0.88 4.89 5.56
N MET A 40 -0.95 3.86 6.40
CA MET A 40 -1.86 2.74 6.18
C MET A 40 -3.33 3.17 6.23
N MET A 41 -3.71 4.06 7.15
CA MET A 41 -5.03 4.68 7.17
C MET A 41 -5.36 5.38 5.84
N ARG A 42 -4.41 6.14 5.30
CA ARG A 42 -4.57 6.79 3.99
C ARG A 42 -4.70 5.76 2.86
N ILE A 43 -3.87 4.71 2.86
CA ILE A 43 -3.96 3.61 1.88
C ILE A 43 -5.35 2.96 1.93
N ARG A 44 -5.89 2.66 3.13
CA ARG A 44 -7.23 2.09 3.28
C ARG A 44 -8.31 2.96 2.66
N ASP A 45 -8.21 4.27 2.84
CA ASP A 45 -9.20 5.22 2.30
C ASP A 45 -9.09 5.35 0.78
N ASP A 46 -7.89 5.65 0.26
CA ASP A 46 -7.62 5.83 -1.17
C ASP A 46 -7.91 4.55 -1.99
N PHE A 47 -7.69 3.38 -1.40
CA PHE A 47 -7.87 2.10 -2.09
C PHE A 47 -9.22 1.41 -1.82
N ARG A 48 -10.08 1.91 -0.91
CA ARG A 48 -11.29 1.22 -0.42
C ARG A 48 -12.14 0.51 -1.48
N ASN A 49 -12.31 1.13 -2.64
CA ASN A 49 -13.15 0.64 -3.75
C ASN A 49 -12.34 0.10 -4.93
N LYS A 50 -11.07 -0.26 -4.73
CA LYS A 50 -10.16 -0.75 -5.76
C LYS A 50 -9.94 -2.25 -5.59
N VAL A 51 -9.67 -2.93 -6.70
CA VAL A 51 -9.38 -4.37 -6.71
C VAL A 51 -8.16 -4.71 -5.84
N VAL A 52 -7.20 -3.79 -5.78
CA VAL A 52 -5.95 -3.85 -5.01
C VAL A 52 -6.07 -3.26 -3.60
N ALA A 53 -7.29 -3.08 -3.08
CA ALA A 53 -7.50 -2.67 -1.70
C ALA A 53 -6.84 -3.63 -0.71
N PRO A 54 -6.39 -3.13 0.46
CA PRO A 54 -6.10 -3.99 1.60
C PRO A 54 -7.29 -4.90 1.91
N LYS A 55 -7.02 -6.16 2.23
CA LYS A 55 -8.05 -7.17 2.55
C LYS A 55 -7.70 -7.89 3.84
N ASN A 56 -8.68 -8.10 4.70
CA ASN A 56 -8.51 -8.94 5.88
C ASN A 56 -8.74 -10.41 5.53
N ILE A 57 -7.79 -11.27 5.89
CA ILE A 57 -7.89 -12.73 5.81
C ILE A 57 -7.63 -13.27 7.22
N GLY A 58 -8.71 -13.68 7.89
CA GLY A 58 -8.65 -13.97 9.33
C GLY A 58 -8.27 -12.70 10.12
N ASP A 59 -7.28 -12.83 10.98
CA ASP A 59 -6.78 -11.73 11.84
C ASP A 59 -5.66 -10.91 11.19
N VAL A 60 -5.38 -11.14 9.90
CA VAL A 60 -4.26 -10.51 9.18
C VAL A 60 -4.80 -9.62 8.06
N GLU A 61 -4.35 -8.37 8.02
CA GLU A 61 -4.55 -7.50 6.85
C GLU A 61 -3.47 -7.78 5.82
N MET A 62 -3.89 -7.90 4.56
CA MET A 62 -3.03 -8.17 3.42
C MET A 62 -3.10 -7.05 2.40
N LEU A 63 -1.96 -6.69 1.84
CA LEU A 63 -1.81 -5.69 0.78
C LEU A 63 -0.88 -6.26 -0.30
N PHE A 64 -1.32 -6.27 -1.56
CA PHE A 64 -0.60 -6.91 -2.69
C PHE A 64 -0.16 -8.36 -2.42
N GLY A 65 -0.94 -9.12 -1.64
CA GLY A 65 -0.61 -10.51 -1.33
C GLY A 65 0.43 -10.70 -0.22
N LEU A 66 0.87 -9.62 0.45
CA LEU A 66 1.77 -9.65 1.59
C LEU A 66 1.05 -9.23 2.86
N GLN A 67 1.46 -9.78 4.00
CA GLN A 67 0.97 -9.37 5.31
C GLN A 67 1.38 -7.92 5.59
N VAL A 68 0.45 -7.11 6.09
CA VAL A 68 0.72 -5.74 6.55
C VAL A 68 1.19 -5.78 8.01
N ILE A 69 2.27 -5.06 8.30
CA ILE A 69 2.79 -4.82 9.66
C ILE A 69 2.82 -3.31 9.87
N GLU A 70 1.99 -2.82 10.78
CA GLU A 70 1.97 -1.41 11.15
C GLU A 70 3.03 -1.11 12.22
N ASP A 71 3.98 -0.22 11.92
CA ASP A 71 5.07 0.17 12.83
C ASP A 71 5.09 1.68 13.05
N ALA A 72 4.63 2.10 14.23
CA ALA A 72 4.56 3.51 14.64
C ALA A 72 5.93 4.12 14.99
N THR A 73 7.01 3.33 15.02
CA THR A 73 8.37 3.84 15.26
C THR A 73 9.02 4.43 14.01
N LYS A 74 8.38 4.25 12.85
CA LYS A 74 8.87 4.73 11.54
C LYS A 74 8.38 6.13 11.21
N GLU A 75 8.95 6.71 10.16
CA GLU A 75 8.48 7.99 9.62
C GLU A 75 7.08 7.86 9.02
N LYS A 76 6.31 8.96 9.02
CA LYS A 76 4.88 8.94 8.68
C LYS A 76 4.58 8.49 7.25
N ASP A 77 5.53 8.62 6.34
CA ASP A 77 5.48 8.22 4.95
C ASP A 77 6.22 6.91 4.66
N HIS A 78 6.64 6.19 5.71
CA HIS A 78 7.38 4.95 5.59
C HIS A 78 6.51 3.80 5.07
N ILE A 79 7.00 3.15 4.01
CA ILE A 79 6.53 1.86 3.52
C ILE A 79 7.74 1.06 3.00
N SER A 80 7.84 -0.20 3.41
CA SER A 80 8.85 -1.13 2.92
C SER A 80 8.24 -2.51 2.66
N VAL A 81 8.82 -3.23 1.71
CA VAL A 81 8.62 -4.67 1.57
C VAL A 81 9.79 -5.35 2.26
N ASN A 82 9.54 -6.46 2.96
CA ASN A 82 10.56 -7.27 3.61
C ASN A 82 10.53 -8.71 3.10
#